data_AF-A0A0Q3WU94-F1
#
_entry.id   AF-A0A0Q3WU94-F1
#
_cell.length_a   1.000
_cell.length_b   1.000
_cell.length_c   1.000
_cell.angle_alpha   90.00
_cell.angle_beta   90.00
_cell.angle_gamma   90.00
#
_symmetry.space_group_name_H-M   'P 1'
#
loop_
_entity.id
_entity.type
_entity.pdbx_description
1 polymer ?
#
loop_
_entity_poly.entity_id
_entity_poly.type
_entity_poly.pdbx_seq_one_letter_code
_entity_poly.pdbx_strand_id
1 'polypeptide(L)'
;MTFGLIFFAYSTVIGWSYYGEKCVSYLFGDRSVFVYRVIFTIAVLIGSVSSLSIVWGISDVFNDLMAIPNLIALLMLSGVIVSETKIFEDVRKKEKSKSRNNVKEVPINT
;
A
#
# COMPACT_ATOMS: atom_id res chain seq x y z
N MET A 1 17.35 -10.43 20.50
CA MET A 1 16.30 -9.47 20.10
C MET A 1 16.79 -8.39 19.13
N THR A 2 18.06 -8.02 19.11
CA THR A 2 18.60 -6.93 18.28
C THR A 2 18.64 -7.23 16.77
N PHE A 3 18.97 -8.47 16.36
CA PHE A 3 18.98 -8.85 14.93
C PHE A 3 17.60 -8.69 14.27
N GLY A 4 16.53 -9.14 14.93
CA GLY A 4 15.17 -9.03 14.39
C GLY A 4 14.70 -7.58 14.23
N LEU A 5 15.09 -6.69 15.16
CA LEU A 5 14.76 -5.27 15.08
C LEU A 5 15.44 -4.59 13.88
N ILE A 6 16.68 -4.96 13.56
CA ILE A 6 17.40 -4.41 12.40
C ILE A 6 16.68 -4.78 11.10
N PHE A 7 16.32 -6.05 10.92
CA PHE A 7 15.58 -6.49 9.72
C PHE A 7 14.19 -5.84 9.60
N PHE A 8 13.50 -5.67 10.73
CA PHE A 8 12.19 -5.01 10.78
C PHE A 8 12.26 -3.51 10.45
N ALA A 9 13.22 -2.81 11.03
CA ALA A 9 13.44 -1.40 10.72
C ALA A 9 13.83 -1.22 9.25
N TYR A 10 14.70 -2.08 8.73
CA TYR A 10 15.12 -2.04 7.33
C TYR A 10 13.97 -2.26 6.35
N SER A 11 13.10 -3.27 6.58
CA SER A 11 11.95 -3.50 5.71
C SER A 11 10.97 -2.33 5.74
N THR A 12 10.76 -1.73 6.90
CA THR A 12 9.91 -0.55 7.08
C THR A 12 10.47 0.64 6.30
N VAL A 13 11.76 0.95 6.44
CA VAL A 13 12.41 2.06 5.74
C VAL A 13 12.33 1.89 4.22
N ILE A 14 12.53 0.67 3.69
CA ILE A 14 12.34 0.40 2.26
C ILE A 14 10.89 0.63 1.83
N GLY A 15 9.92 0.15 2.61
CA GLY A 15 8.50 0.34 2.33
C GLY A 15 8.12 1.82 2.20
N TRP A 16 8.54 2.63 3.18
CA TRP A 16 8.30 4.08 3.15
C TRP A 16 9.05 4.80 2.02
N SER A 17 10.26 4.35 1.70
CA SER A 17 11.01 4.85 0.55
C SER A 17 10.25 4.62 -0.76
N TYR A 18 9.78 3.40 -1.00
CA TYR A 18 9.03 3.08 -2.20
C TYR A 18 7.69 3.82 -2.28
N TYR A 19 6.98 3.95 -1.15
CA TYR A 19 5.72 4.67 -1.10
C TYR A 19 5.89 6.13 -1.53
N GLY A 20 6.86 6.84 -0.96
CA GLY A 20 7.11 8.23 -1.35
C GLY A 20 7.68 8.38 -2.77
N GLU A 21 8.45 7.39 -3.26
CA GLU A 21 8.90 7.39 -4.66
C GLU A 21 7.71 7.39 -5.63
N LYS A 22 6.65 6.62 -5.34
CA LYS A 22 5.42 6.62 -6.13
C LYS A 22 4.66 7.93 -6.04
N CYS A 23 4.57 8.53 -4.84
CA CYS A 23 3.95 9.85 -4.69
C CYS A 23 4.69 10.93 -5.49
N VAL A 24 6.03 10.90 -5.49
CA VAL A 24 6.86 11.87 -6.23
C VAL A 24 6.81 11.62 -7.73
N SER A 25 6.85 10.37 -8.19
CA SER A 25 6.67 10.03 -9.62
C SER A 25 5.28 10.48 -10.10
N TYR A 26 4.23 10.34 -9.29
CA TYR A 26 2.90 10.84 -9.62
C TYR A 26 2.84 12.38 -9.74
N LEU A 27 3.52 13.11 -8.85
CA LEU A 27 3.46 14.57 -8.81
C LEU A 27 4.43 15.27 -9.78
N PHE A 28 5.63 14.74 -9.96
CA PHE A 28 6.73 15.38 -10.71
C PHE A 28 7.28 14.53 -11.86
N GLY A 29 6.72 13.34 -12.11
CA GLY A 29 7.15 12.42 -13.16
C GLY A 29 8.38 11.57 -12.82
N ASP A 30 8.69 10.61 -13.68
CA ASP A 30 9.68 9.55 -13.43
C ASP A 30 11.13 10.03 -13.24
N ARG A 31 11.47 11.22 -13.78
CA ARG A 31 12.82 11.79 -13.64
C ARG A 31 13.15 12.24 -12.20
N SER A 32 12.14 12.46 -11.37
CA SER A 32 12.32 12.94 -9.99
C SER A 32 12.60 11.82 -8.98
N VAL A 33 12.48 10.56 -9.41
CA VAL A 33 12.72 9.37 -8.59
C VAL A 33 14.14 9.32 -8.02
N PHE A 34 15.15 9.61 -8.84
CA PHE A 34 16.54 9.59 -8.40
C PHE A 34 16.81 10.65 -7.32
N VAL A 35 16.27 11.86 -7.50
CA VAL A 35 16.40 12.97 -6.54
C VAL A 35 15.73 12.59 -5.21
N TYR A 36 14.54 11.97 -5.26
CA TYR A 36 13.85 11.51 -4.06
C TYR A 36 14.67 10.48 -3.28
N ARG A 37 15.31 9.51 -3.95
CA ARG A 37 16.14 8.49 -3.28
C ARG A 37 17.30 9.12 -2.52
N VAL A 38 17.96 10.14 -3.10
CA VAL A 38 19.06 10.88 -2.45
C VAL A 38 18.56 11.65 -1.22
N ILE A 39 17.43 12.37 -1.36
CA ILE A 39 16.83 13.12 -0.25
C ILE A 39 16.42 12.17 0.88
N PHE A 40 15.81 11.03 0.55
CA PHE A 40 15.37 10.04 1.53
C PHE A 40 16.54 9.48 2.34
N THR A 41 17.67 9.16 1.70
CA THR A 41 18.88 8.70 2.42
C THR A 41 19.40 9.76 3.39
N ILE A 42 19.46 11.03 2.97
CA ILE A 42 19.88 12.13 3.85
C ILE A 42 18.88 12.32 5.02
N ALA A 43 17.57 12.23 4.75
CA ALA A 43 16.54 12.33 5.77
C ALA A 43 16.65 11.22 6.83
N VAL A 44 16.97 9.98 6.43
CA VAL A 44 17.21 8.86 7.36
C VAL A 44 18.43 9.12 8.25
N LEU A 45 19.52 9.66 7.68
CA LEU A 45 20.69 10.05 8.47
C LEU A 45 20.35 11.15 9.48
N ILE A 46 19.62 12.18 9.08
CA ILE A 46 19.17 13.27 9.97
C ILE A 46 18.20 12.73 11.04
N GLY A 47 17.31 11.81 10.67
CA GLY A 47 16.38 11.16 11.59
C GLY A 47 17.09 10.36 12.68
N SER A 48 18.25 9.77 12.37
CA SER A 48 19.06 9.04 13.35
C SER A 48 19.71 9.93 14.43
N VAL A 49 19.93 11.22 14.15
CA VAL A 49 20.51 12.19 15.10
C VAL A 49 19.46 13.11 15.73
N SER A 50 18.25 13.14 15.19
CA SER A 50 17.15 13.96 15.69
C SER A 50 16.51 13.37 16.95
N SER A 51 15.83 14.21 17.74
CA SER A 51 15.13 13.73 18.93
C SER A 51 13.89 12.92 18.56
N LEU A 52 13.67 11.84 19.29
CA LEU A 52 12.59 10.91 19.02
C LEU A 52 11.22 11.61 19.04
N SER A 53 10.95 12.49 20.01
CA SER A 53 9.67 13.22 20.09
C SER A 53 9.37 14.09 18.87
N ILE A 54 10.38 14.74 18.28
CA ILE A 54 10.18 15.56 17.07
C ILE A 54 9.88 14.65 15.87
N VAL A 55 10.60 13.53 15.75
CA VAL A 55 10.39 12.55 14.67
C VAL A 55 9.00 11.91 14.75
N TRP A 56 8.51 11.56 15.94
CA TRP A 56 7.14 11.06 16.09
C TRP A 56 6.11 12.14 15.78
N GLY A 57 6.26 13.34 16.35
CA GLY A 57 5.31 14.43 16.12
C GLY A 57 5.19 14.82 14.64
N ILE A 58 6.30 14.90 13.92
CA ILE A 58 6.26 15.19 12.47
C ILE A 58 5.64 14.03 11.68
N SER A 59 5.94 12.78 12.06
CA SER A 59 5.40 11.59 11.40
C SER A 59 3.88 11.49 11.56
N ASP A 60 3.38 11.74 12.77
CA ASP A 60 1.94 11.69 13.07
C ASP A 60 1.18 12.76 12.27
N VAL A 61 1.69 14.01 12.24
CA VAL A 61 1.06 15.10 11.46
C VAL A 61 1.01 14.79 9.97
N PHE A 62 2.09 14.25 9.38
CA PHE A 62 2.10 13.87 7.98
C PHE A 62 1.18 12.67 7.69
N ASN A 63 1.11 11.70 8.59
CA ASN A 63 0.23 10.54 8.47
C ASN A 63 -1.24 10.98 8.51
N ASP A 64 -1.59 11.84 9.46
CA ASP A 64 -2.93 12.41 9.59
C ASP A 64 -3.31 13.22 8.34
N LEU A 65 -2.38 14.05 7.84
CA LEU A 65 -2.61 14.83 6.62
C LEU A 65 -2.87 13.95 5.39
N MET A 66 -2.22 12.78 5.31
CA MET A 66 -2.43 11.81 4.23
C MET A 66 -3.71 11.00 4.44
N ALA A 67 -4.05 10.66 5.69
CA ALA A 67 -5.21 9.86 6.05
C ALA A 67 -6.53 10.62 5.82
N ILE A 68 -6.56 11.94 6.11
CA ILE A 68 -7.75 12.78 5.94
C ILE A 68 -8.34 12.72 4.51
N PRO A 69 -7.61 13.05 3.43
CA PRO A 69 -8.18 13.03 2.08
C PRO A 69 -8.54 11.61 1.64
N ASN A 70 -7.74 10.61 2.02
CA ASN A 70 -8.03 9.21 1.70
C ASN A 70 -9.33 8.73 2.38
N LEU A 71 -9.53 9.07 3.65
CA LEU A 71 -10.71 8.69 4.42
C LEU A 71 -11.97 9.39 3.90
N ILE A 72 -11.88 10.68 3.55
CA ILE A 72 -12.99 11.42 2.93
C ILE A 72 -13.38 10.76 1.60
N ALA A 73 -12.40 10.46 0.74
CA ALA A 73 -12.65 9.78 -0.53
C ALA A 73 -13.31 8.41 -0.33
N LEU A 74 -12.85 7.62 0.65
CA LEU A 74 -13.40 6.31 0.95
C LEU A 74 -14.85 6.39 1.46
N LEU A 75 -15.18 7.38 2.29
CA LEU A 75 -16.55 7.61 2.75
C LEU A 75 -17.47 7.97 1.58
N MET A 76 -17.03 8.85 0.68
CA MET A 76 -17.80 9.22 -0.51
C MET A 76 -17.95 8.05 -1.50
N LEU A 77 -16.90 7.24 -1.66
CA LEU A 77 -16.87 6.13 -2.62
C LEU A 77 -17.45 4.82 -2.04
N SER A 78 -17.77 4.78 -0.76
CA SER A 78 -18.31 3.58 -0.07
C SER A 78 -19.50 2.97 -0.81
N GLY A 79 -20.40 3.80 -1.36
CA GLY A 79 -21.53 3.34 -2.17
C GLY A 79 -21.11 2.65 -3.48
N VAL A 80 -20.09 3.19 -4.17
CA VAL A 80 -19.55 2.64 -5.42
C VAL A 80 -18.77 1.35 -5.16
N ILE A 81 -18.01 1.29 -4.06
CA ILE A 81 -17.25 0.09 -3.68
C ILE A 81 -18.22 -1.07 -3.39
N VAL A 82 -19.34 -0.81 -2.72
CA VAL A 82 -20.36 -1.84 -2.46
C VAL A 82 -21.02 -2.34 -3.75
N SER A 83 -21.29 -1.46 -4.72
CA SER A 83 -21.84 -1.90 -6.01
C SER A 83 -20.84 -2.75 -6.79
N GLU A 84 -19.58 -2.33 -6.88
CA GLU A 84 -18.52 -3.10 -7.55
C GLU A 84 -18.26 -4.45 -6.85
N THR A 85 -18.29 -4.48 -5.52
CA THR A 85 -18.11 -5.72 -4.76
C THR A 85 -19.19 -6.74 -5.08
N LYS A 86 -20.46 -6.31 -5.19
CA LYS A 86 -21.57 -7.22 -5.57
C LYS A 86 -21.39 -7.79 -6.98
N ILE A 87 -20.97 -6.97 -7.93
CA ILE A 87 -20.68 -7.40 -9.31
C ILE A 87 -19.56 -8.45 -9.29
N PHE A 88 -18.48 -8.19 -8.55
CA PHE A 88 -17.36 -9.13 -8.42
C PHE A 88 -17.78 -10.45 -7.77
N GLU A 89 -18.62 -10.42 -6.73
CA GLU A 89 -19.16 -11.63 -6.12
C GLU A 89 -20.01 -12.45 -7.09
N ASP A 90 -20.83 -11.81 -7.93
CA ASP A 90 -21.67 -12.48 -8.92
C ASP A 90 -20.83 -13.12 -10.03
N VAL A 91 -19.78 -12.43 -10.50
CA VAL A 91 -18.79 -13.00 -11.42
C VAL A 91 -18.10 -14.20 -10.78
N ARG A 92 -17.66 -14.09 -9.52
CA ARG A 92 -16.98 -15.17 -8.79
C ARG A 92 -17.87 -16.39 -8.57
N LYS A 93 -19.19 -16.19 -8.34
CA LYS A 93 -20.18 -17.28 -8.25
C LYS A 93 -20.39 -17.97 -9.60
N LYS A 94 -20.47 -17.21 -10.69
CA LYS A 94 -20.58 -17.76 -12.06
C LYS A 94 -19.38 -18.63 -12.41
N GLU A 95 -18.16 -18.14 -12.17
CA GLU A 95 -16.92 -18.91 -12.38
C GLU A 95 -16.89 -20.21 -11.55
N LYS A 96 -17.19 -20.16 -10.24
CA LYS A 96 -17.28 -21.37 -9.40
C LYS A 96 -18.34 -22.37 -9.87
N SER A 97 -19.49 -21.90 -10.35
CA SER A 97 -20.56 -22.76 -10.85
C SER A 97 -20.18 -23.42 -12.19
N LYS A 98 -19.45 -22.69 -13.04
CA LYS A 98 -18.95 -23.16 -14.33
C LYS A 98 -17.83 -24.19 -14.11
N SER A 99 -16.89 -23.97 -13.20
CA SER A 99 -15.89 -24.97 -12.82
C SER A 99 -16.52 -26.21 -12.17
N ARG A 100 -17.56 -26.06 -11.33
CA ARG A 100 -18.23 -27.22 -10.71
C ARG A 100 -19.06 -28.04 -11.72
N ASN A 101 -19.65 -27.39 -12.72
CA ASN A 101 -20.32 -28.10 -13.81
C ASN A 101 -19.31 -28.73 -14.78
N ASN A 102 -18.20 -28.06 -15.07
CA ASN A 102 -17.14 -28.62 -15.91
C ASN A 102 -16.46 -29.85 -15.26
N VAL A 103 -16.28 -29.86 -13.94
CA VAL A 103 -15.80 -31.05 -13.19
C VAL A 103 -16.83 -32.18 -13.18
N LYS A 104 -18.13 -31.90 -13.28
CA LYS A 104 -19.18 -32.92 -13.45
C LYS A 104 -19.30 -33.44 -14.88
N GLU A 105 -18.83 -32.68 -15.87
CA GLU A 105 -18.80 -33.06 -17.29
C GLU A 105 -17.54 -33.82 -17.70
N VAL A 106 -16.47 -33.84 -16.89
CA VAL A 106 -15.34 -34.75 -17.11
C VAL A 106 -15.81 -36.17 -16.77
N PRO A 107 -15.97 -37.08 -17.75
CA PRO A 107 -16.29 -38.46 -17.45
C PRO A 107 -15.15 -39.04 -16.63
N ILE A 108 -15.45 -39.52 -15.42
CA ILE A 108 -14.57 -40.48 -14.75
C ILE A 108 -14.70 -41.79 -15.52
N ASN A 109 -13.90 -41.94 -16.58
CA ASN A 109 -13.69 -43.21 -17.25
C ASN A 109 -12.24 -43.67 -17.03
N THR A 110 -11.92 -44.08 -15.81
CA THR A 110 -11.01 -45.20 -15.50
C THR A 110 -11.33 -45.70 -14.10
#